data_AF-A0A1Q3EN86-F1
#
_entry.id   AF-A0A1Q3EN86-F1
#
_cell.length_a   1.000
_cell.length_b   1.000
_cell.length_c   1.000
_cell.angle_alpha   90.00
_cell.angle_beta   90.00
_cell.angle_gamma   90.00
#
_symmetry.space_group_name_H-M   'P 1'
#
loop_
_entity.id
_entity.type
_entity.pdbx_description
1 polymer ?
#
loop_
_entity_poly.entity_id
_entity_poly.type
_entity_poly.pdbx_seq_one_letter_code
_entity_poly.pdbx_strand_id
1 'polypeptide(L)'
;MSSKSKIKLNRRNLPFGSRNYLGYHSQSDVRIERTGKLRLSTNDLERNANLGTLTNESKRCLRNLAAYKPPKDAFPQPWLPFPRSRCAAVLVALFVGRKGDLYVLLSKRASTLRSFAGDTSLPGGKMDPEDKTIEDTARREAFEEIGLPPDQSKVPLLCVLEPFYVAKELLVTPVVVLILDNTLQPILNAPEVTALFSHPLASFLSSTPPASIIRSEPELVELGDDGTGYRYHISHDWDWDGPPVVVDPSKVRHAKTKRTDRRSSLVSDSNSVEPIIQRPKFRMHQFLTGREAGGIKPVYGLTAAIMIHTARVGYSPSPPALASPDFEVSPPGSPSTSTRIAWAFCRPNPPDRPNLLRQALEEEGLAGKVDWKRVYFVT
;
A
#
# COMPACT_ATOMS: atom_id res chain seq x y z
N MET A 1 -2.30 -45.16 -9.59
CA MET A 1 -2.60 -45.44 -11.01
C MET A 1 -3.61 -44.41 -11.50
N SER A 2 -3.62 -44.11 -12.81
CA SER A 2 -4.32 -43.00 -13.51
C SER A 2 -3.49 -41.70 -13.56
N SER A 3 -2.49 -41.57 -14.45
CA SER A 3 -2.45 -41.44 -15.92
C SER A 3 -2.56 -39.98 -16.39
N LYS A 4 -1.40 -39.42 -16.76
CA LYS A 4 -1.18 -38.08 -17.31
C LYS A 4 -1.38 -38.10 -18.83
N SER A 5 -2.25 -37.24 -19.36
CA SER A 5 -2.38 -36.98 -20.81
C SER A 5 -1.51 -35.78 -21.20
N LYS A 6 -0.38 -36.07 -21.88
CA LYS A 6 0.48 -35.08 -22.56
C LYS A 6 -0.10 -34.78 -23.94
N ILE A 7 -0.37 -33.50 -24.25
CA ILE A 7 -0.69 -33.05 -25.60
C ILE A 7 0.61 -32.60 -26.28
N LYS A 8 0.99 -33.30 -27.36
CA LYS A 8 2.07 -32.94 -28.30
C LYS A 8 1.51 -32.02 -29.38
N LEU A 9 2.05 -30.81 -29.54
CA LEU A 9 1.79 -29.96 -30.71
C LEU A 9 2.84 -30.22 -31.80
N ASN A 10 2.34 -30.58 -32.98
CA ASN A 10 3.11 -30.99 -34.15
C ASN A 10 3.47 -29.76 -35.01
N ARG A 11 4.75 -29.57 -35.31
CA ARG A 11 5.25 -28.57 -36.27
C ARG A 11 5.17 -29.17 -37.68
N ARG A 12 4.35 -28.61 -38.56
CA ARG A 12 4.51 -28.59 -40.03
C ARG A 12 3.28 -27.92 -40.68
N ASN A 13 3.51 -26.76 -41.30
CA ASN A 13 3.01 -26.34 -42.62
C ASN A 13 3.08 -24.81 -42.74
N LEU A 14 4.15 -24.34 -43.39
CA LEU A 14 4.20 -23.05 -44.07
C LEU A 14 3.60 -23.22 -45.48
N PRO A 15 3.01 -22.17 -46.04
CA PRO A 15 3.34 -21.85 -47.43
C PRO A 15 3.75 -20.39 -47.62
N PHE A 16 4.75 -20.23 -48.48
CA PHE A 16 5.21 -19.00 -49.10
C PHE A 16 4.11 -18.38 -49.99
N GLY A 17 4.09 -17.05 -50.07
CA GLY A 17 3.26 -16.30 -51.01
C GLY A 17 3.64 -14.82 -51.04
N SER A 18 4.65 -14.49 -51.83
CA SER A 18 5.17 -13.16 -52.10
C SER A 18 4.16 -12.28 -52.85
N ARG A 19 3.91 -11.04 -52.39
CA ARG A 19 3.50 -9.93 -53.28
C ARG A 19 3.81 -8.58 -52.64
N ASN A 20 4.65 -7.83 -53.35
CA ASN A 20 5.07 -6.46 -53.07
C ASN A 20 3.91 -5.48 -53.14
N TYR A 21 3.81 -4.58 -52.16
CA TYR A 21 3.32 -3.22 -52.37
C TYR A 21 4.23 -2.26 -51.58
N LEU A 22 4.89 -1.36 -52.34
CA LEU A 22 5.40 -0.08 -51.86
C LEU A 22 4.24 0.63 -51.12
N GLY A 23 4.39 1.38 -50.05
CA GLY A 23 5.53 1.91 -49.32
C GLY A 23 5.02 3.19 -48.64
N TYR A 24 5.15 3.30 -47.33
CA TYR A 24 5.18 4.58 -46.61
C TYR A 24 5.95 4.36 -45.32
N HIS A 25 7.16 4.92 -45.25
CA HIS A 25 7.98 4.96 -44.06
C HIS A 25 7.35 5.88 -43.02
N SER A 26 7.18 5.35 -41.80
CA SER A 26 7.32 6.13 -40.57
C SER A 26 8.02 5.23 -39.56
N GLN A 27 9.35 5.34 -39.53
CA GLN A 27 10.16 4.79 -38.45
C GLN A 27 9.71 5.41 -37.12
N SER A 28 9.20 4.58 -36.21
CA SER A 28 9.19 4.91 -34.79
C SER A 28 9.92 3.78 -34.08
N ASP A 29 11.16 4.05 -33.70
CA ASP A 29 12.06 3.15 -32.99
C ASP A 29 11.45 2.72 -31.65
N VAL A 30 11.06 1.45 -31.55
CA VAL A 30 10.80 0.80 -30.26
C VAL A 30 12.14 0.34 -29.72
N ARG A 31 12.74 1.13 -28.82
CA ARG A 31 13.88 0.69 -28.03
C ARG A 31 13.39 -0.24 -26.92
N ILE A 32 13.45 -1.54 -27.21
CA ILE A 32 13.29 -2.60 -26.20
C ILE A 32 14.57 -2.60 -25.34
N GLU A 33 14.52 -1.98 -24.16
CA GLU A 33 15.54 -2.28 -23.14
C GLU A 33 15.34 -3.71 -22.63
N ARG A 34 16.45 -4.44 -22.46
CA ARG A 34 16.56 -5.89 -22.18
C ARG A 34 15.95 -6.38 -20.85
N THR A 35 15.07 -5.62 -20.22
CA THR A 35 14.24 -6.11 -19.11
C THR A 35 12.80 -6.07 -19.57
N GLY A 36 12.17 -7.24 -19.77
CA GLY A 36 10.81 -7.39 -20.33
C GLY A 36 9.66 -6.84 -19.47
N LYS A 37 9.83 -5.67 -18.84
CA LYS A 37 8.81 -4.93 -18.11
C LYS A 37 8.26 -3.83 -19.00
N LEU A 38 7.01 -3.96 -19.41
CA LEU A 38 6.30 -2.88 -20.12
C LEU A 38 6.05 -1.75 -19.12
N ARG A 39 6.87 -0.70 -19.16
CA ARG A 39 6.60 0.55 -18.43
C ARG A 39 5.82 1.47 -19.35
N LEU A 40 4.68 1.97 -18.87
CA LEU A 40 3.92 3.00 -19.57
C LEU A 40 4.84 4.20 -19.83
N SER A 41 5.16 4.47 -21.11
CA SER A 41 5.81 5.71 -21.46
C SER A 41 4.80 6.85 -21.40
N THR A 42 5.27 8.08 -21.23
CA THR A 42 4.42 9.27 -21.33
C THR A 42 3.65 9.34 -22.66
N ASN A 43 4.20 8.76 -23.73
CA ASN A 43 3.58 8.71 -25.05
C ASN A 43 2.52 7.60 -25.19
N ASP A 44 2.56 6.58 -24.34
CA ASP A 44 1.50 5.54 -24.27
C ASP A 44 0.27 6.07 -23.54
N LEU A 45 0.48 7.02 -22.61
CA LEU A 45 -0.61 7.71 -21.92
C LEU A 45 -1.48 8.57 -22.86
N GLU A 46 -0.93 9.03 -23.98
CA GLU A 46 -1.63 9.91 -24.92
C GLU A 46 -2.38 9.15 -26.02
N ARG A 47 -2.01 7.88 -26.28
CA ARG A 47 -2.58 7.07 -27.37
C ARG A 47 -3.81 6.25 -27.00
N ASN A 48 -4.09 6.06 -25.72
CA ASN A 48 -5.26 5.29 -25.28
C ASN A 48 -6.48 6.21 -25.12
N ALA A 49 -7.56 5.93 -25.86
CA ALA A 49 -8.77 6.75 -25.90
C ALA A 49 -9.41 6.99 -24.52
N ASN A 50 -9.26 6.06 -23.58
CA ASN A 50 -9.75 6.19 -22.20
C ASN A 50 -8.91 7.14 -21.33
N LEU A 51 -7.68 7.45 -21.73
CA LEU A 51 -6.79 8.39 -21.03
C LEU A 51 -6.99 9.84 -21.49
N GLY A 52 -7.64 10.03 -22.65
CA GLY A 52 -8.00 11.36 -23.17
C GLY A 52 -8.93 12.15 -22.24
N THR A 53 -9.76 11.46 -21.45
CA THR A 53 -10.71 12.06 -20.50
C THR A 53 -10.12 12.37 -19.13
N LEU A 54 -8.84 12.03 -18.86
CA LEU A 54 -8.21 12.27 -17.57
C LEU A 54 -8.18 13.76 -17.21
N THR A 55 -8.46 14.06 -15.94
CA THR A 55 -8.20 15.39 -15.37
C THR A 55 -6.70 15.70 -15.36
N ASN A 56 -6.33 16.98 -15.30
CA ASN A 56 -4.91 17.37 -15.25
C ASN A 56 -4.21 16.82 -14.01
N GLU A 57 -4.94 16.79 -12.89
CA GLU A 57 -4.51 16.19 -11.62
C GLU A 57 -4.24 14.70 -11.79
N SER A 58 -5.14 13.96 -12.45
CA SER A 58 -4.99 12.52 -12.71
C SER A 58 -3.84 12.22 -13.68
N LYS A 59 -3.65 13.04 -14.72
CA LYS A 59 -2.49 12.94 -15.62
C LYS A 59 -1.18 13.14 -14.86
N ARG A 60 -1.11 14.16 -13.99
CA ARG A 60 0.05 14.38 -13.12
C ARG A 60 0.26 13.20 -12.17
N CYS A 61 -0.83 12.67 -11.60
CA CYS A 61 -0.80 11.51 -10.72
C CYS A 61 -0.17 10.27 -11.36
N LEU A 62 -0.63 9.90 -12.57
CA LEU A 62 -0.06 8.77 -13.31
C LEU A 62 1.41 9.00 -13.67
N ARG A 63 1.79 10.22 -14.08
CA ARG A 63 3.20 10.55 -14.36
C ARG A 63 4.08 10.41 -13.13
N ASN A 64 3.64 10.92 -11.99
CA ASN A 64 4.39 10.81 -10.73
C ASN A 64 4.56 9.35 -10.30
N LEU A 65 3.49 8.54 -10.37
CA LEU A 65 3.55 7.12 -10.05
C LEU A 65 4.46 6.36 -11.02
N ALA A 66 4.34 6.58 -12.33
CA ALA A 66 5.17 5.91 -13.34
C ALA A 66 6.67 6.27 -13.21
N ALA A 67 6.97 7.51 -12.81
CA ALA A 67 8.33 7.97 -12.56
C ALA A 67 8.86 7.60 -11.17
N TYR A 68 8.00 7.12 -10.27
CA TYR A 68 8.37 6.87 -8.88
C TYR A 68 9.46 5.80 -8.77
N LYS A 69 10.46 6.11 -7.97
CA LYS A 69 11.45 5.17 -7.47
C LYS A 69 11.53 5.40 -5.96
N PRO A 70 11.46 4.34 -5.14
CA PRO A 70 11.72 4.47 -3.73
C PRO A 70 13.02 5.23 -3.47
N PRO A 71 13.05 6.19 -2.52
CA PRO A 71 14.27 6.89 -2.14
C PRO A 71 15.42 5.91 -1.87
N LYS A 72 16.66 6.32 -2.17
CA LYS A 72 17.84 5.45 -1.99
C LYS A 72 18.14 5.07 -0.54
N ASP A 73 17.49 5.74 0.40
CA ASP A 73 17.48 5.50 1.84
C ASP A 73 16.19 4.78 2.32
N ALA A 74 15.21 4.62 1.44
CA ALA A 74 13.99 3.85 1.68
C ALA A 74 14.16 2.39 1.21
N PHE A 75 13.58 1.43 1.93
CA PHE A 75 13.69 -0.02 1.61
C PHE A 75 13.04 -0.40 0.27
N PRO A 76 13.47 -1.50 -0.42
CA PRO A 76 14.47 -2.53 -0.05
C PRO A 76 15.90 -2.14 -0.40
N GLN A 77 16.84 -2.46 0.49
CA GLN A 77 18.24 -2.10 0.33
C GLN A 77 19.11 -3.35 0.10
N PRO A 78 20.17 -3.29 -0.71
CA PRO A 78 21.03 -4.45 -1.00
C PRO A 78 21.61 -5.13 0.25
N TRP A 79 21.77 -4.37 1.33
CA TRP A 79 22.34 -4.84 2.60
C TRP A 79 21.31 -5.38 3.59
N LEU A 80 20.01 -5.32 3.28
CA LEU A 80 18.96 -5.92 4.11
C LEU A 80 18.08 -6.82 3.24
N PRO A 81 18.51 -8.06 2.97
CA PRO A 81 17.67 -9.01 2.26
C PRO A 81 16.41 -9.30 3.08
N PHE A 82 15.28 -9.41 2.39
CA PHE A 82 14.04 -9.83 3.02
C PHE A 82 13.81 -11.32 2.78
N PRO A 83 13.60 -12.11 3.85
CA PRO A 83 13.27 -13.51 3.68
C PRO A 83 11.91 -13.63 2.98
N ARG A 84 11.87 -14.43 1.92
CA ARG A 84 10.70 -14.59 1.04
C ARG A 84 9.49 -15.06 1.83
N SER A 85 9.70 -15.94 2.80
CA SER A 85 8.65 -16.45 3.70
C SER A 85 8.00 -15.37 4.57
N ARG A 86 8.61 -14.18 4.69
CA ARG A 86 8.07 -12.99 5.37
C ARG A 86 7.69 -11.85 4.42
N CYS A 87 7.73 -12.10 3.11
CA CYS A 87 7.30 -11.14 2.11
C CYS A 87 5.85 -11.40 1.70
N ALA A 88 5.14 -10.31 1.44
CA ALA A 88 3.80 -10.30 0.86
C ALA A 88 3.70 -9.12 -0.10
N ALA A 89 2.74 -9.19 -1.01
CA ALA A 89 2.47 -8.13 -1.96
C ALA A 89 0.97 -7.87 -2.05
N VAL A 90 0.62 -6.60 -2.26
CA VAL A 90 -0.76 -6.18 -2.53
C VAL A 90 -0.82 -5.35 -3.80
N LEU A 91 -1.88 -5.50 -4.57
CA LEU A 91 -2.07 -4.79 -5.82
C LEU A 91 -2.91 -3.53 -5.60
N VAL A 92 -2.32 -2.37 -5.83
CA VAL A 92 -3.03 -1.10 -5.94
C VAL A 92 -3.44 -0.91 -7.39
N ALA A 93 -4.60 -1.47 -7.74
CA ALA A 93 -5.14 -1.42 -9.09
C ALA A 93 -5.93 -0.13 -9.33
N LEU A 94 -5.33 0.80 -10.06
CA LEU A 94 -5.95 2.06 -10.42
C LEU A 94 -6.73 1.95 -11.73
N PHE A 95 -7.82 2.70 -11.87
CA PHE A 95 -8.54 2.83 -13.14
C PHE A 95 -9.13 4.23 -13.29
N VAL A 96 -9.45 4.60 -14.53
CA VAL A 96 -10.01 5.92 -14.86
C VAL A 96 -11.53 5.90 -14.69
N GLY A 97 -12.02 6.74 -13.78
CA GLY A 97 -13.45 6.97 -13.60
C GLY A 97 -14.06 7.78 -14.73
N ARG A 98 -15.39 7.81 -14.82
CA ARG A 98 -16.14 8.48 -15.90
C ARG A 98 -15.83 9.97 -16.09
N LYS A 99 -15.39 10.65 -15.02
CA LYS A 99 -15.03 12.07 -15.02
C LYS A 99 -13.54 12.34 -15.19
N GLY A 100 -12.74 11.29 -15.45
CA GLY A 100 -11.29 11.41 -15.59
C GLY A 100 -10.51 11.32 -14.29
N ASP A 101 -11.17 11.13 -13.16
CA ASP A 101 -10.52 10.93 -11.85
C ASP A 101 -9.99 9.50 -11.71
N LEU A 102 -8.92 9.32 -10.94
CA LEU A 102 -8.40 7.98 -10.62
C LEU A 102 -9.11 7.36 -9.43
N TYR A 103 -9.55 6.12 -9.62
CA TYR A 103 -10.13 5.27 -8.59
C TYR A 103 -9.19 4.11 -8.30
N VAL A 104 -9.22 3.62 -7.07
CA VAL A 104 -8.60 2.36 -6.67
C VAL A 104 -9.66 1.28 -6.52
N LEU A 105 -9.36 0.07 -6.99
CA LEU A 105 -10.17 -1.11 -6.77
C LEU A 105 -9.87 -1.72 -5.39
N LEU A 106 -10.93 -1.99 -4.62
CA LEU A 106 -10.89 -2.57 -3.28
C LEU A 106 -11.81 -3.78 -3.20
N SER A 107 -11.50 -4.68 -2.28
CA SER A 107 -12.24 -5.92 -2.04
C SER A 107 -12.80 -5.95 -0.62
N LYS A 108 -13.96 -6.60 -0.47
CA LYS A 108 -14.47 -7.05 0.84
C LYS A 108 -14.10 -8.50 1.03
N ARG A 109 -13.21 -8.76 1.99
CA ARG A 109 -12.80 -10.12 2.35
C ARG A 109 -14.00 -10.95 2.82
N ALA A 110 -13.99 -12.24 2.54
CA ALA A 110 -15.05 -13.13 3.01
C ALA A 110 -15.09 -13.19 4.54
N SER A 111 -16.30 -13.25 5.10
CA SER A 111 -16.52 -13.31 6.55
C SER A 111 -16.08 -14.63 7.17
N THR A 112 -15.88 -15.67 6.36
CA THR A 112 -15.45 -17.01 6.75
C THR A 112 -13.94 -17.14 6.98
N LEU A 113 -13.15 -16.12 6.63
CA LEU A 113 -11.70 -16.17 6.76
C LEU A 113 -11.25 -16.09 8.21
N ARG A 114 -10.19 -16.84 8.55
CA ARG A 114 -9.62 -16.87 9.92
C ARG A 114 -8.99 -15.56 10.36
N SER A 115 -8.72 -14.64 9.44
CA SER A 115 -8.07 -13.36 9.73
C SER A 115 -8.64 -12.28 8.82
N PHE A 116 -8.90 -11.10 9.41
CA PHE A 116 -9.43 -9.93 8.72
C PHE A 116 -10.75 -10.21 8.00
N ALA A 117 -11.62 -11.03 8.62
CA ALA A 117 -12.92 -11.41 8.07
C ALA A 117 -13.82 -10.20 7.84
N GLY A 118 -14.32 -10.04 6.61
CA GLY A 118 -15.18 -8.90 6.24
C GLY A 118 -14.44 -7.57 6.09
N ASP A 119 -13.11 -7.53 6.26
CA ASP A 119 -12.35 -6.29 6.14
C ASP A 119 -12.24 -5.82 4.70
N THR A 120 -12.12 -4.50 4.54
CA THR A 120 -11.78 -3.88 3.26
C THR A 120 -10.28 -3.97 3.03
N SER A 121 -9.88 -4.60 1.92
CA SER A 121 -8.48 -4.80 1.57
C SER A 121 -8.19 -4.59 0.09
N LEU A 122 -6.93 -4.33 -0.19
CA LEU A 122 -6.37 -4.51 -1.54
C LEU A 122 -6.24 -6.02 -1.82
N PRO A 123 -6.39 -6.46 -3.07
CA PRO A 123 -6.07 -7.84 -3.44
C PRO A 123 -4.59 -8.13 -3.15
N GLY A 124 -4.29 -9.31 -2.63
CA GLY A 124 -2.91 -9.66 -2.31
C GLY A 124 -2.73 -10.68 -1.19
N GLY A 125 -1.50 -11.14 -1.08
CA GLY A 125 -1.15 -12.25 -0.20
C GLY A 125 0.35 -12.43 -0.05
N LYS A 126 0.73 -13.58 0.51
CA LYS A 126 2.13 -13.91 0.78
C LYS A 126 2.85 -14.29 -0.50
N MET A 127 4.15 -14.06 -0.53
CA MET A 127 5.00 -14.53 -1.61
C MET A 127 5.06 -16.06 -1.61
N ASP A 128 4.76 -16.67 -2.76
CA ASP A 128 4.90 -18.09 -2.99
C ASP A 128 6.35 -18.43 -3.39
N PRO A 129 6.88 -19.62 -3.08
CA PRO A 129 8.17 -20.09 -3.59
C PRO A 129 8.34 -19.96 -5.12
N GLU A 130 7.26 -20.10 -5.91
CA GLU A 130 7.27 -20.01 -7.36
C GLU A 130 7.30 -18.57 -7.91
N ASP A 131 6.94 -17.58 -7.08
CA ASP A 131 6.90 -16.16 -7.49
C ASP A 131 8.32 -15.63 -7.78
N LYS A 132 8.59 -15.15 -8.99
CA LYS A 132 9.95 -14.66 -9.33
C LYS A 132 10.22 -13.27 -8.74
N THR A 133 9.17 -12.47 -8.60
CA THR A 133 9.23 -11.10 -8.10
C THR A 133 8.01 -10.76 -7.24
N ILE A 134 8.10 -9.67 -6.46
CA ILE A 134 6.96 -9.13 -5.71
C ILE A 134 5.80 -8.70 -6.62
N GLU A 135 6.11 -8.27 -7.85
CA GLU A 135 5.08 -7.98 -8.84
C GLU A 135 4.33 -9.24 -9.26
N ASP A 136 5.04 -10.36 -9.45
CA ASP A 136 4.42 -11.65 -9.77
C ASP A 136 3.50 -12.10 -8.64
N THR A 137 3.92 -11.95 -7.37
CA THR A 137 3.06 -12.22 -6.20
C THR A 137 1.78 -11.39 -6.24
N ALA A 138 1.86 -10.07 -6.40
CA ALA A 138 0.67 -9.22 -6.41
C ALA A 138 -0.28 -9.54 -7.58
N ARG A 139 0.27 -9.88 -8.76
CA ARG A 139 -0.52 -10.26 -9.94
C ARG A 139 -1.17 -11.62 -9.79
N ARG A 140 -0.46 -12.62 -9.25
CA ARG A 140 -1.00 -13.96 -8.98
C ARG A 140 -2.17 -13.87 -8.01
N GLU A 141 -1.97 -13.21 -6.87
CA GLU A 141 -3.01 -13.05 -5.84
C GLU A 141 -4.22 -12.28 -6.38
N ALA A 142 -4.02 -11.19 -7.12
CA ALA A 142 -5.13 -10.47 -7.74
C ALA A 142 -5.86 -11.31 -8.82
N PHE A 143 -5.15 -12.17 -9.55
CA PHE A 143 -5.79 -13.09 -10.48
C PHE A 143 -6.61 -14.16 -9.74
N GLU A 144 -6.08 -14.73 -8.66
CA GLU A 144 -6.76 -15.74 -7.84
C GLU A 144 -7.99 -15.19 -7.12
N GLU A 145 -7.87 -14.03 -6.47
CA GLU A 145 -8.94 -13.45 -5.65
C GLU A 145 -10.06 -12.81 -6.49
N ILE A 146 -9.69 -12.11 -7.57
CA ILE A 146 -10.61 -11.22 -8.30
C ILE A 146 -10.59 -11.41 -9.83
N GLY A 147 -9.85 -12.39 -10.34
CA GLY A 147 -9.79 -12.68 -11.78
C GLY A 147 -9.11 -11.59 -12.62
N LEU A 148 -8.33 -10.70 -12.00
CA LEU A 148 -7.66 -9.62 -12.73
C LEU A 148 -6.54 -10.20 -13.61
N PRO A 149 -6.56 -10.03 -14.94
CA PRO A 149 -5.58 -10.67 -15.80
C PRO A 149 -4.15 -10.20 -15.52
N PRO A 150 -3.16 -11.11 -15.52
CA PRO A 150 -1.75 -10.76 -15.34
C PRO A 150 -1.13 -10.07 -16.56
N ASP A 151 -1.89 -9.89 -17.65
CA ASP A 151 -1.45 -9.27 -18.90
C ASP A 151 -1.02 -7.80 -18.67
N GLN A 152 0.28 -7.56 -18.78
CA GLN A 152 0.89 -6.24 -18.58
C GLN A 152 0.50 -5.22 -19.66
N SER A 153 0.02 -5.64 -20.83
CA SER A 153 -0.49 -4.70 -21.84
C SER A 153 -1.82 -4.09 -21.44
N LYS A 154 -2.64 -4.84 -20.70
CA LYS A 154 -3.95 -4.41 -20.18
C LYS A 154 -3.87 -3.81 -18.78
N VAL A 155 -2.93 -4.31 -17.97
CA VAL A 155 -2.72 -3.91 -16.57
C VAL A 155 -1.23 -3.59 -16.36
N PRO A 156 -0.70 -2.55 -17.03
CA PRO A 156 0.70 -2.16 -16.91
C PRO A 156 1.09 -1.73 -15.50
N LEU A 157 2.35 -2.02 -15.16
CA LEU A 157 2.98 -1.55 -13.92
C LEU A 157 3.26 -0.04 -14.00
N LEU A 158 2.88 0.69 -12.96
CA LEU A 158 3.31 2.06 -12.73
C LEU A 158 4.57 2.06 -11.87
N CYS A 159 4.49 1.53 -10.65
CA CYS A 159 5.61 1.44 -9.73
C CYS A 159 5.43 0.35 -8.68
N VAL A 160 6.50 0.08 -7.95
CA VAL A 160 6.49 -0.69 -6.69
C VAL A 160 6.88 0.29 -5.59
N LEU A 161 6.04 0.39 -4.56
CA LEU A 161 6.29 1.25 -3.40
C LEU A 161 7.16 0.54 -2.35
N GLU A 162 7.60 1.26 -1.34
CA GLU A 162 8.31 0.70 -0.20
C GLU A 162 7.46 -0.34 0.54
N PRO A 163 8.08 -1.37 1.13
CA PRO A 163 7.37 -2.31 1.99
C PRO A 163 6.88 -1.66 3.27
N PHE A 164 5.73 -2.11 3.75
CA PHE A 164 5.17 -1.79 5.06
C PHE A 164 5.40 -2.95 6.02
N TYR A 165 5.87 -2.64 7.23
CA TYR A 165 5.98 -3.62 8.31
C TYR A 165 4.68 -3.74 9.08
N VAL A 166 4.18 -4.98 9.20
CA VAL A 166 2.91 -5.29 9.86
C VAL A 166 3.05 -6.40 10.89
N ALA A 167 1.94 -6.69 11.59
CA ALA A 167 1.87 -7.75 12.58
C ALA A 167 2.33 -9.11 12.01
N LYS A 168 2.83 -9.99 12.89
CA LYS A 168 3.46 -11.27 12.53
C LYS A 168 4.70 -11.14 11.63
N GLU A 169 5.30 -9.95 11.66
CA GLU A 169 6.58 -9.62 11.04
C GLU A 169 6.61 -9.82 9.53
N LEU A 170 5.48 -9.45 8.90
CA LEU A 170 5.32 -9.53 7.46
C LEU A 170 5.70 -8.18 6.84
N LEU A 171 6.39 -8.23 5.71
CA LEU A 171 6.73 -7.09 4.88
C LEU A 171 5.79 -7.08 3.68
N VAL A 172 4.84 -6.15 3.68
CA VAL A 172 3.81 -6.04 2.64
C VAL A 172 4.21 -4.96 1.65
N THR A 173 4.47 -5.34 0.40
CA THR A 173 4.92 -4.41 -0.63
C THR A 173 3.78 -4.03 -1.59
N PRO A 174 3.41 -2.75 -1.70
CA PRO A 174 2.39 -2.32 -2.65
C PRO A 174 2.94 -2.28 -4.08
N VAL A 175 2.21 -2.92 -5.00
CA VAL A 175 2.47 -2.91 -6.44
C VAL A 175 1.37 -2.11 -7.11
N VAL A 176 1.72 -0.98 -7.72
CA VAL A 176 0.74 -0.06 -8.32
C VAL A 176 0.65 -0.30 -9.81
N VAL A 177 -0.56 -0.57 -10.29
CA VAL A 177 -0.85 -0.83 -11.71
C VAL A 177 -1.98 0.07 -12.20
N LEU A 178 -2.05 0.27 -13.52
CA LEU A 178 -3.17 0.95 -14.16
C LEU A 178 -3.96 -0.06 -15.00
N ILE A 179 -5.24 -0.23 -14.71
CA ILE A 179 -6.17 -0.96 -15.56
C ILE A 179 -6.55 -0.09 -16.74
N LEU A 180 -6.15 -0.50 -17.94
CA LEU A 180 -6.49 0.17 -19.20
C LEU A 180 -7.72 -0.43 -19.88
N ASP A 181 -7.97 -1.72 -19.63
CA ASP A 181 -9.08 -2.46 -20.21
C ASP A 181 -10.33 -2.30 -19.34
N ASN A 182 -11.26 -1.45 -19.79
CA ASN A 182 -12.55 -1.21 -19.12
C ASN A 182 -13.59 -2.30 -19.41
N THR A 183 -13.25 -3.31 -20.21
CA THR A 183 -14.09 -4.49 -20.47
C THR A 183 -13.83 -5.62 -19.47
N LEU A 184 -12.83 -5.47 -18.60
CA LEU A 184 -12.53 -6.45 -17.57
C LEU A 184 -13.75 -6.67 -16.67
N GLN A 185 -14.19 -7.92 -16.61
CA GLN A 185 -15.20 -8.40 -15.67
C GLN A 185 -14.48 -9.24 -14.61
N PRO A 186 -14.26 -8.70 -13.40
CA PRO A 186 -13.64 -9.45 -12.33
C PRO A 186 -14.43 -10.71 -12.00
N ILE A 187 -13.73 -11.83 -11.85
CA ILE A 187 -14.32 -13.11 -11.43
C ILE A 187 -13.88 -13.33 -9.99
N LEU A 188 -14.82 -13.21 -9.05
CA LEU A 188 -14.49 -13.27 -7.63
C LEU A 188 -14.35 -14.72 -7.17
N ASN A 189 -13.28 -15.00 -6.42
CA ASN A 189 -13.18 -16.20 -5.61
C ASN A 189 -14.02 -16.03 -4.34
N ALA A 190 -15.29 -16.42 -4.38
CA ALA A 190 -16.26 -16.17 -3.29
C ALA A 190 -15.80 -16.62 -1.87
N PRO A 191 -15.06 -17.73 -1.70
CA PRO A 191 -14.43 -18.09 -0.43
C PRO A 191 -13.47 -17.05 0.18
N GLU A 192 -12.89 -16.17 -0.64
CA GLU A 192 -11.90 -15.18 -0.24
C GLU A 192 -12.42 -13.75 -0.36
N VAL A 193 -13.20 -13.46 -1.40
CA VAL A 193 -13.73 -12.12 -1.71
C VAL A 193 -15.23 -12.18 -1.95
N THR A 194 -15.97 -11.39 -1.18
CA THR A 194 -17.44 -11.33 -1.26
C THR A 194 -17.96 -10.19 -2.12
N ALA A 195 -17.17 -9.12 -2.31
CA ALA A 195 -17.53 -7.99 -3.15
C ALA A 195 -16.30 -7.23 -3.62
N LEU A 196 -16.45 -6.56 -4.76
CA LEU A 196 -15.55 -5.51 -5.22
C LEU A 196 -16.25 -4.17 -5.19
N PHE A 197 -15.48 -3.13 -4.89
CA PHE A 197 -15.91 -1.75 -5.02
C PHE A 197 -14.71 -0.86 -5.29
N SER A 198 -14.98 0.42 -5.51
CA SER A 198 -13.92 1.39 -5.81
C SER A 198 -14.08 2.64 -4.98
N HIS A 199 -12.95 3.30 -4.73
CA HIS A 199 -12.89 4.59 -4.03
C HIS A 199 -11.99 5.56 -4.79
N PRO A 200 -12.28 6.88 -4.84
CA PRO A 200 -11.38 7.83 -5.48
C PRO A 200 -10.04 7.89 -4.74
N LEU A 201 -8.92 7.78 -5.47
CA LEU A 201 -7.59 7.76 -4.85
C LEU A 201 -7.29 9.08 -4.12
N ALA A 202 -7.71 10.21 -4.70
CA ALA A 202 -7.50 11.54 -4.11
C ALA A 202 -8.18 11.70 -2.75
N SER A 203 -9.26 10.95 -2.47
CA SER A 203 -10.01 11.05 -1.22
C SER A 203 -9.25 10.55 0.01
N PHE A 204 -8.12 9.87 -0.18
CA PHE A 204 -7.21 9.48 0.92
C PHE A 204 -6.25 10.61 1.33
N LEU A 205 -6.37 11.81 0.74
CA LEU A 205 -5.66 13.02 1.15
C LEU A 205 -6.57 14.03 1.87
N SER A 206 -7.84 13.72 2.04
CA SER A 206 -8.79 14.62 2.69
C SER A 206 -9.55 13.97 3.83
N SER A 207 -9.88 14.78 4.82
CA SER A 207 -10.79 14.46 5.92
C SER A 207 -12.26 14.63 5.51
N THR A 208 -12.51 15.22 4.34
CA THR A 208 -13.83 15.42 3.77
C THR A 208 -14.18 14.30 2.77
N PRO A 209 -15.42 13.78 2.79
CA PRO A 209 -15.81 12.73 1.87
C PRO A 209 -15.90 13.25 0.42
N PRO A 210 -15.61 12.42 -0.58
CA PRO A 210 -15.89 12.76 -1.97
C PRO A 210 -17.39 12.97 -2.18
N ALA A 211 -17.75 13.83 -3.13
CA ALA A 211 -19.15 14.15 -3.45
C ALA A 211 -20.01 12.92 -3.80
N SER A 212 -19.41 11.81 -4.23
CA SER A 212 -20.13 10.54 -4.43
C SER A 212 -20.67 9.95 -3.13
N ILE A 213 -19.90 10.03 -2.04
CA ILE A 213 -20.31 9.53 -0.72
C ILE A 213 -21.35 10.46 -0.10
N ILE A 214 -21.15 11.77 -0.21
CA ILE A 214 -22.12 12.77 0.28
C ILE A 214 -23.51 12.52 -0.33
N ARG A 215 -23.57 12.15 -1.62
CA ARG A 215 -24.85 11.87 -2.30
C ARG A 215 -25.49 10.54 -1.89
N SER A 216 -24.69 9.52 -1.58
CA SER A 216 -25.23 8.20 -1.25
C SER A 216 -25.56 8.06 0.24
N GLU A 217 -24.82 8.74 1.10
CA GLU A 217 -24.88 8.56 2.56
C GLU A 217 -24.67 9.91 3.28
N PRO A 218 -25.60 10.88 3.14
CA PRO A 218 -25.43 12.22 3.70
C PRO A 218 -25.30 12.24 5.22
N GLU A 219 -25.93 11.28 5.92
CA GLU A 219 -25.90 11.14 7.38
C GLU A 219 -24.53 10.68 7.93
N LEU A 220 -23.64 10.15 7.07
CA LEU A 220 -22.27 9.74 7.43
C LEU A 220 -21.25 10.90 7.41
N VAL A 221 -21.70 12.10 7.07
CA VAL A 221 -20.83 13.26 6.78
C VAL A 221 -20.86 14.31 7.89
N GLU A 222 -21.94 14.36 8.66
CA GLU A 222 -22.12 15.34 9.73
C GLU A 222 -22.05 14.66 11.10
N LEU A 223 -21.10 15.09 11.92
CA LEU A 223 -21.24 14.93 13.36
C LEU A 223 -22.51 15.70 13.76
N GLY A 224 -23.55 14.99 14.20
CA GLY A 224 -24.58 15.63 15.01
C GLY A 224 -23.93 16.30 16.22
N ASP A 225 -24.47 17.43 16.67
CA ASP A 225 -23.99 18.17 17.86
C ASP A 225 -23.94 17.28 19.14
N ASP A 226 -24.60 16.13 19.12
CA ASP A 226 -24.66 15.11 20.18
C ASP A 226 -23.56 14.04 20.08
N GLY A 227 -22.70 14.08 19.06
CA GLY A 227 -21.60 13.13 18.85
C GLY A 227 -22.04 11.76 18.31
N THR A 228 -23.27 11.63 17.79
CA THR A 228 -23.81 10.34 17.30
C THR A 228 -23.60 10.10 15.79
N GLY A 229 -23.09 11.11 15.05
CA GLY A 229 -22.78 11.01 13.61
C GLY A 229 -21.41 10.38 13.30
N TYR A 230 -21.26 9.85 12.09
CA TYR A 230 -19.99 9.29 11.62
C TYR A 230 -19.11 10.37 10.99
N ARG A 231 -17.79 10.25 11.13
CA ARG A 231 -16.81 11.06 10.40
C ARG A 231 -16.22 10.23 9.26
N TYR A 232 -16.17 10.83 8.06
CA TYR A 232 -15.52 10.21 6.90
C TYR A 232 -14.09 9.75 7.21
N HIS A 233 -13.31 10.59 7.90
CA HIS A 233 -11.96 10.27 8.33
C HIS A 233 -11.80 10.39 9.84
N ILE A 234 -11.17 9.38 10.44
CA ILE A 234 -10.71 9.42 11.83
C ILE A 234 -9.32 8.78 11.92
N SER A 235 -8.61 9.08 13.00
CA SER A 235 -7.29 8.49 13.27
C SER A 235 -7.07 8.22 14.75
N HIS A 236 -6.28 7.20 15.04
CA HIS A 236 -5.92 6.80 16.41
C HIS A 236 -4.43 6.52 16.49
N ASP A 237 -3.79 7.02 17.56
CA ASP A 237 -2.38 6.79 17.82
C ASP A 237 -2.19 5.53 18.67
N TRP A 238 -1.30 4.65 18.21
CA TRP A 238 -0.95 3.40 18.87
C TRP A 238 0.49 3.42 19.32
N ASP A 239 0.75 2.86 20.50
CA ASP A 239 2.11 2.68 20.98
C ASP A 239 2.86 1.71 20.06
N TRP A 240 4.07 2.11 19.68
CA TRP A 240 5.00 1.25 18.98
C TRP A 240 5.83 0.47 20.00
N ASP A 241 6.08 -0.81 19.70
CA ASP A 241 6.88 -1.71 20.54
C ASP A 241 8.39 -1.54 20.36
N GLY A 242 8.80 -0.41 19.80
CA GLY A 242 10.19 0.03 19.65
C GLY A 242 10.89 0.30 20.98
N PRO A 243 12.19 0.63 20.92
CA PRO A 243 12.93 1.09 22.09
C PRO A 243 12.29 2.40 22.60
N PRO A 244 12.18 2.58 23.92
CA PRO A 244 11.66 3.82 24.45
C PRO A 244 12.64 4.97 24.19
N VAL A 245 12.10 6.18 24.06
CA VAL A 245 12.90 7.40 23.87
C VAL A 245 12.87 8.22 25.16
N VAL A 246 14.00 8.83 25.49
CA VAL A 246 14.09 9.82 26.56
C VAL A 246 13.57 11.15 26.03
N VAL A 247 12.49 11.64 26.62
CA VAL A 247 11.91 12.94 26.27
C VAL A 247 12.27 13.97 27.33
N ASP A 248 12.78 15.11 26.87
CA ASP A 248 13.01 16.28 27.71
C ASP A 248 11.65 16.77 28.27
N PRO A 249 11.46 16.77 29.60
CA PRO A 249 10.23 17.20 30.26
C PRO A 249 9.77 18.60 29.83
N SER A 250 10.70 19.49 29.47
CA SER A 250 10.41 20.87 29.03
C SER A 250 9.74 20.94 27.64
N LYS A 251 9.80 19.86 26.85
CA LYS A 251 9.21 19.78 25.50
C LYS A 251 7.84 19.09 25.46
N VAL A 252 7.37 18.54 26.59
CA VAL A 252 6.08 17.86 26.67
C VAL A 252 4.95 18.89 26.83
N ARG A 253 4.25 19.20 25.73
CA ARG A 253 3.02 20.01 25.79
C ARG A 253 1.94 19.22 26.54
N HIS A 254 1.63 19.64 27.76
CA HIS A 254 0.53 19.07 28.52
C HIS A 254 -0.80 19.52 27.88
N ALA A 255 -1.58 18.59 27.36
CA ALA A 255 -2.97 18.87 27.00
C ALA A 255 -3.72 19.28 28.27
N LYS A 256 -4.22 20.52 28.31
CA LYS A 256 -4.98 21.06 29.46
C LYS A 256 -6.24 20.20 29.68
N THR A 257 -6.15 19.25 30.60
CA THR A 257 -7.32 18.58 31.14
C THR A 257 -7.88 19.49 32.21
N LYS A 258 -9.04 20.13 31.96
CA LYS A 258 -9.78 20.85 32.99
C LYS A 258 -10.20 19.81 34.04
N ARG A 259 -9.54 19.81 35.20
CA ARG A 259 -10.04 19.12 36.37
C ARG A 259 -9.89 20.03 37.57
N THR A 260 -11.04 20.44 38.08
CA THR A 260 -11.27 21.08 39.36
C THR A 260 -10.88 20.11 40.47
N ASP A 261 -9.95 20.48 41.34
CA ASP A 261 -10.20 20.45 42.78
C ASP A 261 -9.07 21.09 43.60
N ARG A 262 -9.50 21.82 44.64
CA ARG A 262 -8.65 22.42 45.67
C ARG A 262 -8.38 21.37 46.77
N ARG A 263 -7.12 21.08 47.10
CA ARG A 263 -6.56 21.15 48.48
C ARG A 263 -5.13 20.56 48.62
N SER A 264 -4.40 21.22 49.54
CA SER A 264 -3.29 20.79 50.42
C SER A 264 -1.92 20.38 49.84
N SER A 265 -1.02 21.37 49.84
CA SER A 265 0.24 21.44 50.62
C SER A 265 0.99 20.17 51.06
N LEU A 266 2.23 19.96 50.60
CA LEU A 266 3.52 20.03 51.36
C LEU A 266 4.65 19.14 50.73
N VAL A 267 5.84 19.76 50.63
CA VAL A 267 7.22 19.20 50.57
C VAL A 267 7.70 18.46 49.30
N SER A 268 8.68 19.03 48.58
CA SER A 268 10.11 18.63 48.61
C SER A 268 10.88 19.25 47.43
N ASP A 269 11.89 20.07 47.73
CA ASP A 269 12.93 20.46 46.77
C ASP A 269 13.80 19.26 46.41
N SER A 270 13.65 18.76 45.19
CA SER A 270 14.69 18.02 44.46
C SER A 270 14.45 18.22 42.96
N ASN A 271 15.16 19.18 42.35
CA ASN A 271 15.13 19.39 40.90
C ASN A 271 15.98 18.35 40.15
N SER A 272 15.79 17.06 40.45
CA SER A 272 16.14 15.97 39.55
C SER A 272 14.87 15.56 38.82
N VAL A 273 14.54 16.26 37.74
CA VAL A 273 13.42 15.85 36.89
C VAL A 273 13.85 14.55 36.22
N GLU A 274 13.30 13.42 36.66
CA GLU A 274 13.58 12.14 36.02
C GLU A 274 13.17 12.20 34.54
N PRO A 275 13.99 11.63 33.63
CA PRO A 275 13.67 11.61 32.21
C PRO A 275 12.35 10.87 31.98
N ILE A 276 11.43 11.48 31.22
CA ILE A 276 10.19 10.81 30.84
C ILE A 276 10.53 9.79 29.75
N ILE A 277 10.40 8.52 30.09
CA ILE A 277 10.55 7.39 29.17
C ILE A 277 9.23 7.24 28.42
N GLN A 278 9.21 7.59 27.13
CA GLN A 278 8.01 7.48 26.30
C GLN A 278 8.23 6.50 25.15
N ARG A 279 7.25 5.64 24.90
CA ARG A 279 7.23 4.82 23.68
C ARG A 279 6.80 5.69 22.49
N PRO A 280 7.51 5.65 21.36
CA PRO A 280 7.05 6.32 20.15
C PRO A 280 5.68 5.78 19.75
N LYS A 281 4.89 6.62 19.07
CA LYS A 281 3.58 6.24 18.56
C LYS A 281 3.56 6.20 17.04
N PHE A 282 2.62 5.45 16.48
CA PHE A 282 2.28 5.53 15.07
C PHE A 282 0.77 5.72 14.92
N ARG A 283 0.37 6.43 13.86
CA ARG A 283 -1.04 6.73 13.61
C ARG A 283 -1.66 5.70 12.69
N MET A 284 -2.81 5.18 13.08
CA MET A 284 -3.68 4.40 12.20
C MET A 284 -4.82 5.29 11.72
N HIS A 285 -5.13 5.21 10.44
CA HIS A 285 -6.20 5.97 9.80
C HIS A 285 -7.37 5.06 9.43
N GLN A 286 -8.55 5.66 9.41
CA GLN A 286 -9.78 5.05 8.93
C GLN A 286 -10.48 6.01 7.98
N PHE A 287 -10.98 5.48 6.86
CA PHE A 287 -11.82 6.20 5.91
C PHE A 287 -13.10 5.42 5.66
N LEU A 288 -14.25 6.08 5.76
CA LEU A 288 -15.52 5.52 5.31
C LEU A 288 -15.53 5.35 3.79
N THR A 289 -16.34 4.41 3.34
CA THR A 289 -16.47 4.00 1.94
C THR A 289 -17.79 4.45 1.32
N GLY A 290 -18.74 4.91 2.14
CA GLY A 290 -20.11 5.22 1.71
C GLY A 290 -20.90 3.96 1.37
N ARG A 291 -20.52 2.83 1.97
CA ARG A 291 -21.10 1.49 1.73
C ARG A 291 -21.29 0.71 3.04
N GLU A 292 -21.15 1.39 4.17
CA GLU A 292 -21.23 0.83 5.51
C GLU A 292 -22.60 0.19 5.78
N ALA A 293 -23.68 0.80 5.29
CA ALA A 293 -25.03 0.24 5.34
C ALA A 293 -25.14 -1.13 4.63
N GLY A 294 -24.32 -1.36 3.60
CA GLY A 294 -24.17 -2.66 2.91
C GLY A 294 -23.22 -3.64 3.61
N GLY A 295 -22.79 -3.32 4.83
CA GLY A 295 -21.85 -4.13 5.61
C GLY A 295 -20.43 -4.13 5.07
N ILE A 296 -20.04 -3.11 4.28
CA ILE A 296 -18.64 -2.88 3.90
C ILE A 296 -17.96 -2.18 5.06
N LYS A 297 -16.87 -2.74 5.57
CA LYS A 297 -16.11 -2.07 6.63
C LYS A 297 -15.33 -0.87 6.07
N PRO A 298 -15.03 0.14 6.90
CA PRO A 298 -14.16 1.24 6.51
C PRO A 298 -12.79 0.76 6.01
N VAL A 299 -12.14 1.57 5.18
CA VAL A 299 -10.71 1.39 4.84
C VAL A 299 -9.89 1.75 6.06
N TYR A 300 -9.22 0.76 6.67
CA TYR A 300 -8.53 0.93 7.95
C TYR A 300 -7.09 0.39 7.93
N GLY A 301 -6.26 0.86 8.86
CA GLY A 301 -4.98 0.23 9.20
C GLY A 301 -3.99 0.24 8.03
N LEU A 302 -3.45 -0.93 7.68
CA LEU A 302 -2.47 -1.07 6.59
C LEU A 302 -3.03 -0.58 5.25
N THR A 303 -4.26 -0.96 4.91
CA THR A 303 -4.89 -0.54 3.64
C THR A 303 -4.95 0.98 3.56
N ALA A 304 -5.39 1.65 4.64
CA ALA A 304 -5.42 3.11 4.70
C ALA A 304 -4.02 3.74 4.57
N ALA A 305 -3.01 3.18 5.25
CA ALA A 305 -1.63 3.66 5.16
C ALA A 305 -1.05 3.56 3.74
N ILE A 306 -1.30 2.44 3.05
CA ILE A 306 -0.89 2.24 1.65
C ILE A 306 -1.62 3.23 0.73
N MET A 307 -2.91 3.44 0.92
CA MET A 307 -3.70 4.38 0.11
C MET A 307 -3.26 5.83 0.31
N ILE A 308 -3.02 6.25 1.56
CA ILE A 308 -2.43 7.56 1.86
C ILE A 308 -1.09 7.70 1.13
N HIS A 309 -0.17 6.75 1.29
CA HIS A 309 1.15 6.83 0.66
C HIS A 309 1.07 6.87 -0.87
N THR A 310 0.26 5.99 -1.48
CA THR A 310 0.03 5.97 -2.92
C THR A 310 -0.51 7.31 -3.42
N ALA A 311 -1.54 7.86 -2.74
CA ALA A 311 -2.14 9.13 -3.11
C ALA A 311 -1.16 10.29 -2.93
N ARG A 312 -0.35 10.25 -1.86
CA ARG A 312 0.68 11.27 -1.60
C ARG A 312 1.75 11.27 -2.68
N VAL A 313 2.25 10.11 -3.10
CA VAL A 313 3.18 9.98 -4.23
C VAL A 313 2.53 10.49 -5.51
N GLY A 314 1.34 9.99 -5.84
CA GLY A 314 0.65 10.34 -7.07
C GLY A 314 0.35 11.82 -7.19
N TYR A 315 -0.40 12.39 -6.24
CA TYR A 315 -0.84 13.79 -6.32
C TYR A 315 0.20 14.82 -5.87
N SER A 316 1.46 14.41 -5.72
CA SER A 316 2.57 15.30 -5.39
C SER A 316 2.63 16.52 -6.32
N PRO A 317 2.74 17.75 -5.78
CA PRO A 317 2.86 18.95 -6.61
C PRO A 317 4.24 19.00 -7.31
N SER A 318 5.29 18.50 -6.66
CA SER A 318 6.65 18.47 -7.20
C SER A 318 7.49 17.37 -6.50
N PRO A 319 7.74 16.23 -7.16
CA PRO A 319 8.65 15.22 -6.62
C PRO A 319 10.06 15.81 -6.35
N PRO A 320 10.77 15.37 -5.28
CA PRO A 320 10.46 14.25 -4.40
C PRO A 320 9.50 14.58 -3.25
N ALA A 321 9.01 15.82 -3.15
CA ALA A 321 8.08 16.19 -2.09
C ALA A 321 6.73 15.49 -2.31
N LEU A 322 6.28 14.78 -1.29
CA LEU A 322 4.98 14.10 -1.27
C LEU A 322 3.84 15.12 -1.12
N ALA A 323 2.67 14.82 -1.69
CA ALA A 323 1.47 15.61 -1.38
C ALA A 323 1.19 15.58 0.13
N SER A 324 0.67 16.70 0.65
CA SER A 324 0.28 16.83 2.05
C SER A 324 -1.23 16.61 2.15
N PRO A 325 -1.70 15.62 2.93
CA PRO A 325 -3.11 15.54 3.29
C PRO A 325 -3.55 16.75 4.13
N ASP A 326 -4.86 17.00 4.23
CA ASP A 326 -5.44 18.01 5.14
C ASP A 326 -5.45 17.58 6.62
N PHE A 327 -4.90 16.39 6.91
CA PHE A 327 -4.73 15.81 8.23
C PHE A 327 -3.27 15.37 8.45
N GLU A 328 -2.89 15.23 9.72
CA GLU A 328 -1.58 14.72 10.10
C GLU A 328 -1.49 13.19 9.92
N VAL A 329 -0.56 12.73 9.07
CA VAL A 329 -0.34 11.30 8.76
C VAL A 329 0.35 10.54 9.89
N SER A 330 1.10 11.21 10.75
CA SER A 330 1.87 10.57 11.82
C SER A 330 2.01 11.52 12.99
N PRO A 331 2.02 11.01 14.24
CA PRO A 331 2.24 11.85 15.39
C PRO A 331 3.69 12.37 15.41
N PRO A 332 3.97 13.46 16.15
CA PRO A 332 5.33 13.91 16.37
C PRO A 332 6.24 12.79 16.91
N GLY A 333 7.44 12.67 16.36
CA GLY A 333 8.40 11.63 16.77
C GLY A 333 8.05 10.20 16.34
N SER A 334 7.08 10.04 15.42
CA SER A 334 6.76 8.70 14.89
C SER A 334 7.97 8.09 14.17
N PRO A 335 8.30 6.81 14.43
CA PRO A 335 9.39 6.14 13.76
C PRO A 335 9.07 5.98 12.27
N SER A 336 10.07 6.21 11.42
CA SER A 336 9.92 5.93 9.99
C SER A 336 9.61 4.45 9.74
N THR A 337 8.98 4.11 8.62
CA THR A 337 8.80 2.71 8.21
C THR A 337 10.15 1.97 8.20
N SER A 338 11.21 2.65 7.77
CA SER A 338 12.56 2.10 7.77
C SER A 338 13.08 1.77 9.17
N THR A 339 12.90 2.68 10.12
CA THR A 339 13.23 2.46 11.54
C THR A 339 12.44 1.28 12.11
N ARG A 340 11.14 1.17 11.78
CA ARG A 340 10.29 0.07 12.23
C ARG A 340 10.76 -1.28 11.69
N ILE A 341 11.13 -1.35 10.41
CA ILE A 341 11.68 -2.56 9.79
C ILE A 341 13.02 -2.91 10.43
N ALA A 342 13.95 -1.95 10.54
CA ALA A 342 15.26 -2.20 11.14
C ALA A 342 15.15 -2.72 12.58
N TRP A 343 14.23 -2.13 13.37
CA TRP A 343 13.95 -2.61 14.72
C TRP A 343 13.43 -4.04 14.73
N ALA A 344 12.53 -4.41 13.81
CA ALA A 344 12.02 -5.77 13.73
C ALA A 344 13.12 -6.82 13.51
N PHE A 345 14.18 -6.47 12.78
CA PHE A 345 15.35 -7.35 12.60
C PHE A 345 16.20 -7.47 13.87
N CYS A 346 16.31 -6.39 14.64
CA CYS A 346 17.19 -6.31 15.82
C CYS A 346 16.50 -6.63 17.13
N ARG A 347 15.17 -6.66 17.19
CA ARG A 347 14.43 -6.79 18.44
C ARG A 347 14.78 -8.12 19.14
N PRO A 348 14.70 -8.15 20.49
CA PRO A 348 14.91 -9.38 21.25
C PRO A 348 14.05 -10.55 20.75
N ASN A 349 14.58 -11.77 20.92
CA ASN A 349 13.97 -13.03 20.52
C ASN A 349 13.64 -13.90 21.75
N PRO A 350 12.77 -13.44 22.68
CA PRO A 350 12.42 -14.22 23.85
C PRO A 350 11.48 -15.40 23.47
N PRO A 351 11.42 -16.48 24.28
CA PRO A 351 10.65 -17.69 23.94
C PRO A 351 9.15 -17.46 23.70
N ASP A 352 8.56 -16.49 24.39
CA ASP A 352 7.14 -16.11 24.31
C ASP A 352 6.82 -15.19 23.13
N ARG A 353 7.85 -14.57 22.52
CA ARG A 353 7.69 -13.65 21.39
C ARG A 353 8.85 -13.78 20.40
N PRO A 354 8.94 -14.89 19.65
CA PRO A 354 10.06 -15.15 18.76
C PRO A 354 10.17 -14.09 17.66
N ASN A 355 11.40 -13.76 17.27
CA ASN A 355 11.72 -12.91 16.12
C ASN A 355 11.69 -13.78 14.85
N LEU A 356 10.50 -13.84 14.25
CA LEU A 356 10.18 -14.60 13.04
C LEU A 356 10.95 -14.10 11.80
N LEU A 357 11.23 -12.80 11.70
CA LEU A 357 12.05 -12.24 10.62
C LEU A 357 13.48 -12.75 10.72
N ARG A 358 14.06 -12.73 11.92
CA ARG A 358 15.41 -13.23 12.16
C ARG A 358 15.51 -14.74 11.96
N GLN A 359 14.53 -15.50 12.46
CA GLN A 359 14.45 -16.95 12.20
C GLN A 359 14.38 -17.23 10.70
N ALA A 360 13.51 -16.54 9.96
CA ALA A 360 13.38 -16.72 8.52
C ALA A 360 14.66 -16.34 7.75
N LEU A 361 15.41 -15.31 8.19
CA LEU A 361 16.72 -14.99 7.62
C LEU A 361 17.73 -16.13 7.79
N GLU A 362 17.73 -16.78 8.94
CA GLU A 362 18.62 -17.89 9.25
C GLU A 362 18.24 -19.12 8.42
N GLU A 363 16.95 -19.47 8.38
CA GLU A 363 16.40 -20.59 7.59
C GLU A 363 16.66 -20.44 6.08
N GLU A 364 16.56 -19.22 5.56
CA GLU A 364 16.80 -18.93 4.14
C GLU A 364 18.28 -18.65 3.82
N GLY A 365 19.19 -18.78 4.79
CA GLY A 365 20.63 -18.57 4.59
C GLY A 365 21.01 -17.12 4.22
N LEU A 366 20.21 -16.15 4.66
CA LEU A 366 20.35 -14.72 4.36
C LEU A 366 21.06 -13.93 5.46
N ALA A 367 21.18 -14.49 6.68
CA ALA A 367 21.76 -13.79 7.83
C ALA A 367 23.17 -13.21 7.59
N GLY A 368 24.02 -13.92 6.82
CA GLY A 368 25.37 -13.46 6.47
C GLY A 368 25.44 -12.34 5.42
N LYS A 369 24.31 -12.01 4.79
CA LYS A 369 24.19 -10.92 3.79
C LYS A 369 23.68 -9.62 4.40
N VAL A 370 23.37 -9.62 5.70
CA VAL A 370 22.86 -8.45 6.43
C VAL A 370 24.01 -7.59 6.91
N ASP A 371 24.00 -6.30 6.57
CA ASP A 371 24.90 -5.32 7.21
C ASP A 371 24.32 -4.88 8.57
N TRP A 372 24.59 -5.67 9.60
CA TRP A 372 24.08 -5.42 10.95
C TRP A 372 24.50 -4.06 11.52
N LYS A 373 25.71 -3.58 11.21
CA LYS A 373 26.15 -2.24 11.67
C LYS A 373 25.21 -1.16 11.18
N ARG A 374 24.78 -1.26 9.92
CA ARG A 374 23.84 -0.30 9.34
C ARG A 374 22.42 -0.48 9.87
N VAL A 375 21.97 -1.71 10.13
CA VAL A 375 20.66 -1.94 10.77
C VAL A 375 20.63 -1.29 12.14
N TYR A 376 21.66 -1.49 12.97
CA TYR A 376 21.75 -0.89 14.31
C TYR A 376 21.88 0.64 14.29
N PHE A 377 22.42 1.24 13.23
CA PHE A 377 22.48 2.70 13.11
C PHE A 377 21.10 3.34 12.86
N VAL A 378 20.18 2.60 12.22
CA VAL A 378 18.84 3.09 11.87
C VAL A 378 17.84 2.90 13.01
N THR A 379 18.11 1.96 13.91
CA THR A 379 17.36 1.72 15.16
C THR A 379 17.80 2.65 16.26
#